data_AF-A0A534HME7-F1
#
_entry.id   AF-A0A534HME7-F1
#
_cell.length_a   1.000
_cell.length_b   1.000
_cell.length_c   1.000
_cell.angle_alpha   90.00
_cell.angle_beta   90.00
_cell.angle_gamma   90.00
#
_symmetry.space_group_name_H-M   'P 1'
#
loop_
_entity.id
_entity.type
_entity.pdbx_description
1 polymer ?
#
loop_
_entity_poly.entity_id
_entity_poly.type
_entity_poly.pdbx_seq_one_letter_code
_entity_poly.pdbx_strand_id
1 'polypeptide(L)'
;MAFGAFDPLTFLTILLLTFSLFLIITGAFTAYFGSGKSRKIGGGLLVGGLVVGLIWGWYAGPSNSSVTLGTVIIESVGVILAAMIGAAAAIGLFLLAIMKS
;
A
#
# COMPACT_ATOMS: atom_id res chain seq x y z
N MET A 1 3.23 -23.50 6.49
CA MET A 1 1.88 -23.39 5.88
C MET A 1 2.07 -22.59 4.60
N ALA A 2 1.51 -23.07 3.49
CA ALA A 2 1.75 -22.48 2.18
C ALA A 2 1.22 -21.04 2.13
N PHE A 3 2.00 -20.16 1.50
CA PHE A 3 1.68 -18.78 1.21
C PHE A 3 0.29 -18.66 0.58
N GLY A 4 -0.61 -17.96 1.27
CA GLY A 4 -1.89 -17.53 0.74
C GLY A 4 -1.89 -16.03 0.48
N ALA A 5 -0.88 -15.45 -0.18
CA ALA A 5 -0.97 -14.05 -0.60
C ALA A 5 -2.22 -13.81 -1.49
N PHE A 6 -2.71 -14.87 -2.13
CA PHE A 6 -3.94 -14.91 -2.91
C PHE A 6 -5.15 -15.49 -2.15
N ASP A 7 -5.00 -15.87 -0.87
CA ASP A 7 -6.16 -16.11 -0.02
C ASP A 7 -6.98 -14.80 0.02
N PRO A 8 -8.29 -14.82 -0.26
CA PRO A 8 -9.06 -13.60 -0.49
C PRO A 8 -8.98 -12.58 0.65
N LEU A 9 -9.00 -13.03 1.92
CA LEU A 9 -8.95 -12.13 3.07
C LEU A 9 -7.53 -11.62 3.34
N THR A 10 -6.53 -12.47 3.11
CA THR A 10 -5.11 -12.08 3.21
C THR A 10 -4.77 -11.05 2.13
N PHE A 11 -5.16 -11.30 0.88
CA PHE A 11 -5.01 -10.37 -0.23
C PHE A 11 -5.70 -9.03 0.06
N LEU A 12 -6.97 -9.07 0.50
CA LEU A 12 -7.73 -7.87 0.81
C LEU A 12 -7.09 -7.07 1.97
N THR A 13 -6.49 -7.76 2.94
CA THR A 13 -5.74 -7.13 4.02
C THR A 13 -4.48 -6.43 3.53
N ILE A 14 -3.68 -7.10 2.70
CA ILE A 14 -2.47 -6.51 2.08
C ILE A 14 -2.86 -5.27 1.27
N LEU A 15 -3.90 -5.40 0.44
CA LEU A 15 -4.41 -4.33 -0.43
C LEU A 15 -4.86 -3.12 0.39
N LEU A 16 -5.75 -3.31 1.36
CA LEU A 16 -6.36 -2.21 2.12
C LEU A 16 -5.36 -1.53 3.06
N LEU A 17 -4.47 -2.28 3.70
CA LEU A 17 -3.43 -1.69 4.56
C LEU A 17 -2.41 -0.90 3.73
N THR A 18 -1.98 -1.44 2.59
CA THR A 18 -1.07 -0.73 1.68
C THR A 18 -1.73 0.52 1.12
N PHE A 19 -2.95 0.41 0.60
CA PHE A 19 -3.73 1.54 0.10
C PHE A 19 -3.91 2.63 1.17
N SER A 20 -4.32 2.24 2.38
CA SER A 20 -4.47 3.14 3.53
C SER A 20 -3.16 3.86 3.85
N LEU A 21 -2.04 3.14 3.93
CA LEU A 21 -0.73 3.71 4.23
C LEU A 21 -0.33 4.76 3.18
N PHE A 22 -0.46 4.43 1.89
CA PHE A 22 -0.12 5.35 0.81
C PHE A 22 -1.05 6.56 0.77
N LEU A 23 -2.35 6.39 1.03
CA LEU A 23 -3.28 7.52 1.16
C LEU A 23 -2.91 8.47 2.30
N ILE A 24 -2.52 7.93 3.46
CA ILE A 24 -2.08 8.73 4.60
C ILE A 24 -0.82 9.52 4.25
N ILE A 25 0.21 8.86 3.71
CA ILE A 25 1.49 9.50 3.38
C ILE A 25 1.29 10.57 2.28
N THR A 26 0.68 10.17 1.16
CA THR A 26 0.47 11.09 0.02
C THR A 26 -0.53 12.20 0.36
N GLY A 27 -1.57 11.90 1.13
CA GLY A 27 -2.53 12.87 1.64
C GLY A 27 -1.90 13.88 2.59
N ALA A 28 -1.08 13.43 3.55
CA ALA A 28 -0.35 14.31 4.45
C ALA A 28 0.57 15.27 3.70
N PHE A 29 1.38 14.76 2.76
CA PHE A 29 2.24 15.60 1.93
C PHE A 29 1.44 16.56 1.05
N THR A 30 0.35 16.11 0.44
CA THR A 30 -0.51 16.95 -0.41
C THR A 30 -1.24 18.02 0.41
N ALA A 31 -1.66 17.71 1.63
CA ALA A 31 -2.29 18.68 2.53
C ALA A 31 -1.28 19.74 3.01
N TYR A 32 -0.06 19.31 3.36
CA TYR A 32 0.98 20.20 3.84
C TYR A 32 1.53 21.10 2.74
N PHE A 33 1.98 20.53 1.62
CA PHE A 33 2.63 21.25 0.53
C PHE A 33 1.66 21.81 -0.52
N GLY A 34 0.41 21.33 -0.57
CA GLY A 34 -0.58 21.83 -1.53
C GLY A 34 -1.05 23.24 -1.22
N SER A 35 -1.50 23.95 -2.26
CA SER A 35 -2.16 25.26 -2.15
C SER A 35 -3.58 25.20 -2.73
N GLY A 36 -4.48 26.03 -2.19
CA GLY A 36 -5.87 26.17 -2.67
C GLY A 36 -6.65 24.85 -2.72
N LYS A 37 -7.01 24.41 -3.92
CA LYS A 37 -7.78 23.18 -4.17
C LYS A 37 -6.96 21.92 -3.85
N SER A 38 -5.66 21.91 -4.15
CA SER A 38 -4.79 20.75 -3.93
C SER A 38 -4.70 20.37 -2.45
N ARG A 39 -4.57 21.38 -1.56
CA ARG A 39 -4.56 21.19 -0.10
C ARG A 39 -5.81 20.46 0.42
N LYS A 40 -6.98 20.82 -0.10
CA LYS A 40 -8.26 20.21 0.29
C LYS A 40 -8.33 18.74 -0.14
N ILE A 41 -7.83 18.43 -1.34
CA ILE A 41 -7.74 17.05 -1.84
C ILE A 41 -6.79 16.25 -0.96
N GLY A 42 -5.62 16.79 -0.60
CA GLY A 42 -4.68 16.14 0.32
C GLY A 42 -5.31 15.83 1.69
N GLY A 43 -6.06 16.77 2.25
CA GLY A 43 -6.82 16.54 3.48
C GLY A 43 -7.84 15.39 3.32
N GLY A 44 -8.55 15.33 2.19
CA GLY A 44 -9.48 14.24 1.89
C GLY A 44 -8.78 12.88 1.76
N LEU A 45 -7.62 12.81 1.09
CA LEU A 45 -6.82 11.59 0.98
C LEU A 45 -6.32 11.13 2.35
N LEU A 46 -5.85 12.05 3.19
CA LEU A 46 -5.37 11.76 4.54
C LEU A 46 -6.49 11.17 5.42
N VAL A 47 -7.66 11.83 5.44
CA VAL A 47 -8.82 11.35 6.21
C VAL A 47 -9.32 10.03 5.66
N GLY A 48 -9.41 9.88 4.34
CA GLY A 48 -9.82 8.63 3.70
C GLY A 48 -8.88 7.47 4.06
N GLY A 49 -7.57 7.70 4.01
CA GLY A 49 -6.58 6.71 4.44
C GLY A 49 -6.75 6.32 5.90
N LEU A 50 -6.87 7.29 6.82
CA LEU A 50 -7.10 7.02 8.25
C LEU A 50 -8.38 6.21 8.48
N VAL A 51 -9.48 6.58 7.83
CA VAL A 51 -10.77 5.89 7.97
C VAL A 51 -10.67 4.44 7.49
N VAL A 52 -10.08 4.21 6.32
CA VAL A 52 -9.91 2.85 5.77
C VAL A 52 -9.02 2.00 6.68
N GLY A 53 -7.87 2.53 7.11
CA GLY A 53 -6.93 1.82 7.96
C GLY A 53 -7.49 1.47 9.34
N LEU A 54 -8.22 2.40 9.97
CA LEU A 54 -8.81 2.18 11.29
C LEU A 54 -9.99 1.20 11.25
N ILE A 55 -10.90 1.36 10.28
CA ILE A 55 -12.05 0.44 10.12
C ILE A 55 -11.55 -0.97 9.80
N TRP A 56 -10.62 -1.10 8.86
CA TRP A 56 -10.08 -2.41 8.50
C TRP A 56 -9.25 -3.03 9.63
N GLY A 57 -8.43 -2.24 10.31
CA GLY A 57 -7.65 -2.69 11.46
C GLY A 57 -8.52 -3.14 12.64
N TRP A 58 -9.68 -2.50 12.86
CA TRP A 58 -10.67 -2.94 13.84
C TRP A 58 -11.34 -4.27 13.43
N TYR A 59 -11.72 -4.40 12.16
CA TYR A 59 -12.36 -5.59 11.62
C TYR A 59 -11.42 -6.82 11.58
N ALA A 60 -10.22 -6.64 11.04
CA ALA A 60 -9.18 -7.67 10.92
C ALA A 60 -8.34 -7.85 12.21
N GLY A 61 -8.66 -7.09 13.26
CA GLY A 61 -7.93 -7.05 14.52
C GLY A 61 -8.01 -8.35 15.35
N PRO A 62 -7.28 -8.41 16.47
CA PRO A 62 -7.03 -9.63 17.23
C PRO A 62 -8.27 -10.32 17.82
N SER A 63 -9.40 -9.62 17.84
CA SER A 63 -10.68 -10.14 18.33
C SER A 63 -11.38 -11.09 17.35
N ASN A 64 -10.98 -11.16 16.08
CA ASN A 64 -11.65 -11.97 15.05
C ASN A 64 -10.72 -12.80 14.15
N SER A 65 -9.41 -12.86 14.40
CA SER A 65 -8.46 -13.28 13.37
C SER A 65 -7.53 -14.41 13.78
N SER A 66 -7.57 -15.51 13.04
CA SER A 66 -6.52 -16.54 12.91
C SER A 66 -5.28 -16.04 12.15
N VAL A 67 -5.05 -14.71 12.13
CA VAL A 67 -4.07 -14.03 11.28
C VAL A 67 -3.12 -13.20 12.15
N THR A 68 -1.83 -13.53 12.09
CA THR A 68 -0.78 -12.80 12.80
C THR A 68 -0.42 -11.53 12.04
N LEU A 69 -0.93 -10.37 12.50
CA LEU A 69 -0.71 -9.06 11.87
C LEU A 69 0.78 -8.74 11.62
N GLY A 70 1.67 -9.15 12.53
CA GLY A 70 3.12 -8.94 12.36
C GLY A 70 3.69 -9.63 11.11
N THR A 71 3.27 -10.87 10.85
CA THR A 71 3.68 -11.62 9.65
C THR A 71 3.14 -10.97 8.39
N VAL A 72 1.85 -10.59 8.40
CA VAL A 72 1.21 -9.93 7.25
C VAL A 72 1.88 -8.61 6.90
N ILE A 73 2.28 -7.80 7.89
CA ILE A 73 2.97 -6.52 7.64
C ILE A 73 4.34 -6.76 7.00
N ILE A 74 5.15 -7.67 7.55
CA ILE A 74 6.50 -7.97 7.02
C ILE A 74 6.40 -8.53 5.59
N GLU A 75 5.46 -9.44 5.34
CA GLU A 75 5.23 -10.02 4.02
C GLU A 75 4.73 -8.98 3.02
N SER A 76 3.83 -8.07 3.43
CA SER A 76 3.35 -6.98 2.58
C SER A 76 4.50 -6.08 2.12
N VAL A 77 5.38 -5.70 3.05
CA VAL A 77 6.58 -4.90 2.74
C VAL A 77 7.49 -5.65 1.77
N GLY A 78 7.71 -6.95 2.00
CA GLY A 78 8.49 -7.80 1.11
C GLY A 78 7.93 -7.87 -0.32
N VAL A 79 6.61 -8.06 -0.46
CA VAL A 79 5.93 -8.10 -1.77
C VAL A 79 6.02 -6.75 -2.49
N ILE A 80 5.83 -5.63 -1.79
CA ILE A 80 5.95 -4.28 -2.37
C ILE A 80 7.38 -4.05 -2.89
N LEU A 81 8.40 -4.37 -2.08
CA LEU A 81 9.80 -4.21 -2.49
C LEU A 81 10.14 -5.10 -3.68
N ALA A 82 9.70 -6.36 -3.67
CA ALA A 82 9.89 -7.28 -4.79
C ALA A 82 9.23 -6.75 -6.08
N ALA A 83 7.99 -6.25 -5.99
CA ALA A 83 7.28 -5.67 -7.12
C ALA A 83 7.99 -4.42 -7.67
N MET A 84 8.47 -3.53 -6.80
CA MET A 84 9.23 -2.34 -7.19
C MET A 84 10.53 -2.70 -7.91
N ILE A 85 11.32 -3.63 -7.36
CA ILE A 85 12.58 -4.08 -7.96
C ILE A 85 12.32 -4.74 -9.32
N GLY A 86 11.33 -5.62 -9.41
CA GLY A 86 10.96 -6.29 -10.66
C GLY A 86 10.51 -5.30 -11.75
N ALA A 87 9.65 -4.35 -11.39
CA ALA A 87 9.19 -3.31 -12.32
C ALA A 87 10.35 -2.42 -12.79
N ALA A 88 11.22 -1.98 -11.87
CA ALA A 88 12.38 -1.16 -12.22
C ALA A 88 13.37 -1.89 -13.13
N ALA A 89 13.64 -3.17 -12.86
CA ALA A 89 14.51 -4.00 -13.68
C ALA A 89 13.93 -4.20 -15.09
N ALA A 90 12.62 -4.48 -15.21
CA ALA A 90 11.96 -4.64 -16.50
C ALA A 90 11.98 -3.35 -17.32
N ILE A 91 11.70 -2.19 -16.69
CA ILE A 91 11.81 -0.88 -17.34
C ILE A 91 13.27 -0.63 -17.77
N GLY A 92 14.25 -0.89 -16.90
CA GLY A 92 15.66 -0.68 -17.21
C GLY A 92 16.15 -1.52 -18.40
N LEU A 93 15.78 -2.80 -18.46
CA LEU A 93 16.09 -3.69 -19.58
C LEU A 93 15.40 -3.24 -20.88
N PHE A 94 14.14 -2.84 -20.79
CA PHE A 94 13.40 -2.29 -21.93
C PHE A 94 14.09 -1.03 -22.48
N LEU A 95 14.43 -0.10 -21.60
CA LEU A 95 15.14 1.14 -21.96
C LEU A 95 16.52 0.84 -22.56
N LEU A 96 17.30 -0.07 -21.96
CA LEU A 96 18.60 -0.50 -22.50
C LEU A 96 18.47 -1.04 -23.94
N ALA A 97 17.43 -1.81 -24.22
CA ALA A 97 17.19 -2.40 -25.53
C ALA A 97 16.85 -1.35 -26.60
N ILE A 98 16.13 -0.27 -26.25
CA ILE A 98 15.70 0.77 -27.21
C ILE A 98 16.60 2.01 -27.23
N MET A 99 17.40 2.28 -26.20
CA MET A 99 18.27 3.46 -26.16
C MET A 99 19.59 3.26 -26.91
N LYS A 100 19.89 2.02 -27.32
CA LYS A 100 21.06 1.68 -28.15
C LYS A 100 20.70 1.56 -29.65
N SER A 101 19.45 1.78 -30.05
CA SER A 101 19.03 1.88 -31.45
C SER A 101 19.04 3.32 -31.94
#